data_AF-A0A118JUT9-F1
#
_entry.id   AF-A0A118JUT9-F1
#
_cell.length_a   1.000
_cell.length_b   1.000
_cell.length_c   1.000
_cell.angle_alpha   90.00
_cell.angle_beta   90.00
_cell.angle_gamma   90.00
#
_symmetry.space_group_name_H-M   'P 1'
#
loop_
_entity.id
_entity.type
_entity.pdbx_description
1 polymer ?
#
loop_
_entity_poly.entity_id
_entity_poly.type
_entity_poly.pdbx_seq_one_letter_code
_entity_poly.pdbx_strand_id
1 'polypeptide(L)'
;MEVERVQKIASVSNLEGTIPSEYIRPVGEQPASTTIHGVVLEVPVIDLSHPDAGELVGSISEASREWGIFQVVNHGIPNEVISKLQKVGKEFFELPQEEKEAIAKPASNEALEGYGTKLQKEVEGKKGWVDHLFHRVWPPSAINYHFWPHSPPSYRETNEQYTQMLIEVANKLLGFLSKGIGLEENAMKEGLGGEDLIYLMKINYYPPCPCPDLALGVVPHTDI
;
A
#
# COMPACT_ATOMS: atom_id res chain seq x y z
N MET A 1 -25.54 3.36 -12.18
CA MET A 1 -25.37 2.03 -11.55
C MET A 1 -24.54 2.24 -10.30
N GLU A 2 -25.01 1.72 -9.17
CA GLU A 2 -24.28 1.73 -7.91
C GLU A 2 -22.99 0.90 -8.08
N VAL A 3 -21.86 1.38 -7.54
CA VAL A 3 -20.59 0.66 -7.66
C VAL A 3 -20.58 -0.43 -6.59
N GLU A 4 -20.67 -1.69 -7.00
CA GLU A 4 -20.58 -2.82 -6.07
C GLU A 4 -19.15 -2.99 -5.55
N ARG A 5 -19.04 -3.21 -4.23
CA ARG A 5 -17.77 -3.41 -3.51
C ARG A 5 -17.39 -4.88 -3.50
N VAL A 6 -16.10 -5.18 -3.61
CA VAL A 6 -15.61 -6.57 -3.71
C VAL A 6 -15.91 -7.35 -2.44
N GLN A 7 -15.87 -6.72 -1.26
CA GLN A 7 -16.24 -7.35 0.00
C GLN A 7 -17.70 -7.83 0.00
N LYS A 8 -18.62 -7.04 -0.60
CA LYS A 8 -20.02 -7.45 -0.75
C LYS A 8 -20.16 -8.59 -1.76
N ILE A 9 -19.51 -8.48 -2.92
CA ILE A 9 -19.48 -9.50 -3.97
C ILE A 9 -18.94 -10.83 -3.45
N ALA A 10 -17.89 -10.79 -2.62
CA ALA A 10 -17.26 -11.97 -2.05
C ALA A 10 -18.22 -12.77 -1.16
N SER A 11 -19.12 -12.11 -0.42
CA SER A 11 -20.09 -12.82 0.42
C SER A 11 -21.05 -13.69 -0.39
N VAL A 12 -21.48 -13.22 -1.58
CA VAL A 12 -22.31 -13.98 -2.53
C VAL A 12 -21.47 -15.02 -3.28
N SER A 13 -20.33 -14.61 -3.82
CA SER A 13 -19.44 -15.47 -4.61
C SER A 13 -18.97 -16.70 -3.83
N ASN A 14 -18.70 -16.55 -2.53
CA ASN A 14 -18.30 -17.65 -1.67
C ASN A 14 -19.40 -18.71 -1.47
N LEU A 15 -20.67 -18.34 -1.57
CA LEU A 15 -21.79 -19.29 -1.52
C LEU A 15 -21.97 -20.03 -2.84
N GLU A 16 -21.74 -19.35 -3.97
CA GLU A 16 -21.91 -19.91 -5.31
C GLU A 16 -20.68 -20.69 -5.80
N GLY A 17 -19.51 -20.46 -5.20
CA GLY A 17 -18.25 -21.08 -5.60
C GLY A 17 -17.69 -20.53 -6.92
N THR A 18 -18.19 -19.38 -7.38
CA THR A 18 -17.79 -18.72 -8.63
C THR A 18 -17.60 -17.22 -8.43
N ILE A 19 -16.83 -16.57 -9.30
CA ILE A 19 -16.63 -15.10 -9.30
C ILE A 19 -17.17 -14.47 -10.60
N PRO A 20 -17.60 -13.19 -10.58
CA PRO A 20 -18.02 -12.49 -11.80
C PRO A 20 -16.91 -12.39 -12.86
N SER A 21 -17.30 -12.38 -14.13
CA SER A 21 -16.38 -12.47 -15.27
C SER A 21 -15.39 -11.30 -15.39
N GLU A 22 -15.72 -10.12 -14.84
CA GLU A 22 -14.80 -8.98 -14.78
C GLU A 22 -13.59 -9.22 -13.85
N TYR A 23 -13.68 -10.17 -12.91
CA TYR A 23 -12.58 -10.52 -12.00
C TYR A 23 -11.72 -11.67 -12.52
N ILE A 24 -12.24 -12.45 -13.48
CA ILE A 24 -11.52 -13.55 -14.11
C ILE A 24 -10.47 -12.99 -15.07
N ARG A 25 -9.19 -13.24 -14.80
CA ARG A 25 -8.07 -12.82 -15.64
C ARG A 25 -8.01 -13.60 -16.96
N PRO A 26 -7.50 -12.99 -18.04
CA PRO A 26 -7.10 -13.74 -19.23
C PRO A 26 -6.14 -14.88 -18.86
N VAL A 27 -6.17 -16.00 -19.60
CA VAL A 27 -5.37 -17.21 -19.28
C VAL A 27 -3.88 -16.91 -19.07
N GLY A 28 -3.30 -15.96 -19.81
CA GLY A 28 -1.90 -15.55 -19.67
C GLY A 28 -1.59 -14.66 -18.46
N GLU A 29 -2.60 -14.15 -17.76
CA GLU A 29 -2.49 -13.28 -16.58
C GLU A 29 -3.07 -13.90 -15.31
N GLN A 30 -3.68 -15.09 -15.41
CA GLN A 30 -4.14 -15.83 -14.25
C GLN A 30 -2.94 -16.15 -13.36
N PRO A 31 -3.09 -16.07 -12.02
CA PRO A 31 -2.10 -16.59 -11.10
C PRO A 31 -1.76 -18.04 -11.47
N ALA A 32 -0.63 -18.23 -12.17
CA ALA A 32 -0.20 -19.58 -12.51
C ALA A 32 0.03 -20.33 -11.20
N SER A 33 -0.38 -21.59 -11.16
CA SER A 33 -0.18 -22.48 -10.00
C SER A 33 1.31 -22.68 -9.63
N THR A 34 2.26 -22.15 -10.41
CA THR A 34 3.71 -22.33 -10.25
C THR A 34 4.54 -21.16 -10.80
N THR A 35 4.36 -19.92 -10.33
CA THR A 35 5.26 -18.80 -10.69
C THR A 35 6.72 -18.98 -10.24
N ILE A 36 7.06 -20.05 -9.52
CA ILE A 36 8.44 -20.41 -9.19
C ILE A 36 8.79 -21.74 -9.85
N HIS A 37 9.57 -21.65 -10.93
CA HIS A 37 10.39 -22.74 -11.43
C HIS A 37 11.85 -22.31 -11.34
N GLY A 38 12.63 -22.89 -10.43
CA GLY A 38 14.06 -22.59 -10.27
C GLY A 38 14.44 -22.15 -8.86
N VAL A 39 15.49 -21.33 -8.76
CA VAL A 39 16.02 -20.84 -7.48
C VAL A 39 15.04 -19.85 -6.87
N VAL A 40 14.62 -20.12 -5.63
CA VAL A 40 13.91 -19.14 -4.81
C VAL A 40 14.93 -18.10 -4.39
N LEU A 41 14.89 -16.93 -5.02
CA LEU A 41 15.68 -15.79 -4.59
C LEU A 41 14.98 -15.14 -3.39
N GLU A 42 15.74 -14.80 -2.36
CA GLU A 42 15.22 -14.13 -1.16
C GLU A 42 15.43 -12.63 -1.26
N VAL A 43 14.35 -11.86 -1.04
CA VAL A 43 14.42 -10.40 -1.01
C VAL A 43 15.40 -9.96 0.09
N PRO A 44 16.37 -9.08 -0.20
CA PRO A 44 17.38 -8.65 0.78
C PRO A 44 16.75 -8.10 2.06
N VAL A 45 17.39 -8.34 3.20
CA VAL A 45 16.98 -7.82 4.51
C VAL A 45 18.09 -6.90 5.04
N ILE A 46 17.74 -5.66 5.37
CA ILE A 46 18.67 -4.63 5.81
C ILE A 46 18.36 -4.24 7.26
N ASP A 47 19.36 -4.40 8.13
CA ASP A 47 19.26 -4.01 9.54
C ASP A 47 19.69 -2.56 9.74
N LEU A 48 18.72 -1.65 9.96
CA LEU A 48 19.00 -0.23 10.14
C LEU A 48 19.66 0.12 11.48
N SER A 49 19.85 -0.84 12.38
CA SER A 49 20.63 -0.66 13.61
C SER A 49 22.13 -0.92 13.44
N HIS A 50 22.57 -1.29 12.22
CA HIS A 50 23.98 -1.55 11.94
C HIS A 50 24.84 -0.30 12.27
N PRO A 51 25.93 -0.44 13.04
CA PRO A 51 26.70 0.70 13.53
C PRO A 51 27.53 1.39 12.45
N ASP A 52 27.90 0.66 11.38
CA ASP A 52 28.65 1.21 10.26
C ASP A 52 27.71 1.77 9.19
N ALA A 53 27.68 3.10 9.08
CA ALA A 53 26.90 3.81 8.09
C ALA A 53 27.39 3.58 6.65
N GLY A 54 28.68 3.31 6.44
CA GLY A 54 29.24 2.99 5.13
C GLY A 54 28.78 1.63 4.61
N GLU A 55 28.74 0.62 5.49
CA GLU A 55 28.18 -0.70 5.14
C GLU A 55 26.67 -0.63 4.86
N LEU A 56 25.93 0.20 5.60
CA LEU A 56 24.51 0.47 5.32
C LEU A 56 24.31 1.10 3.94
N VAL A 57 25.11 2.12 3.59
CA VAL A 57 25.07 2.74 2.26
C VAL A 57 25.34 1.68 1.19
N GLY A 58 26.38 0.86 1.36
CA GLY A 58 26.72 -0.21 0.43
C GLY A 58 25.58 -1.20 0.22
N SER A 59 25.03 -1.73 1.33
CA SER A 59 23.96 -2.74 1.31
C SER A 59 22.67 -2.21 0.69
N ILE A 60 22.26 -0.98 1.05
CA ILE A 60 21.07 -0.34 0.49
C ILE A 60 21.25 -0.07 -1.01
N SER A 61 22.44 0.39 -1.42
CA SER A 61 22.73 0.68 -2.83
C SER A 61 22.72 -0.58 -3.69
N GLU A 62 23.32 -1.67 -3.20
CA GLU A 62 23.33 -2.96 -3.90
C GLU A 62 21.92 -3.54 -4.01
N ALA A 63 21.17 -3.60 -2.91
CA ALA A 63 19.79 -4.08 -2.94
C ALA A 63 18.92 -3.23 -3.88
N SER A 64 19.08 -1.91 -3.87
CA SER A 64 18.31 -1.02 -4.75
C SER A 64 18.66 -1.22 -6.23
N ARG A 65 19.93 -1.48 -6.56
CA ARG A 65 20.38 -1.68 -7.94
C ARG A 65 20.01 -3.06 -8.50
N GLU A 66 20.21 -4.11 -7.71
CA GLU A 66 20.03 -5.50 -8.17
C GLU A 66 18.57 -5.96 -8.06
N TRP A 67 17.82 -5.45 -7.07
CA TRP A 67 16.45 -5.89 -6.79
C TRP A 67 15.39 -4.82 -6.96
N GLY A 68 15.70 -3.56 -6.62
CA GLY A 68 14.70 -2.49 -6.55
C GLY A 68 13.70 -2.62 -5.39
N ILE A 69 13.84 -3.63 -4.53
CA ILE A 69 13.05 -3.84 -3.32
C ILE A 69 13.89 -4.56 -2.25
N PHE A 70 13.67 -4.25 -0.98
CA PHE A 70 14.28 -4.90 0.17
C PHE A 70 13.40 -4.75 1.42
N GLN A 71 13.62 -5.60 2.41
CA GLN A 71 13.02 -5.50 3.73
C GLN A 71 13.94 -4.70 4.66
N VAL A 72 13.37 -3.92 5.58
CA VAL A 72 14.11 -3.25 6.64
C VAL A 72 13.71 -3.80 8.00
N VAL A 73 14.69 -4.08 8.85
CA VAL A 73 14.50 -4.48 10.25
C VAL A 73 15.20 -3.49 11.17
N ASN A 74 14.81 -3.49 12.45
CA ASN A 74 15.32 -2.54 13.46
C ASN A 74 15.21 -1.06 13.01
N HIS A 75 14.16 -0.73 12.26
CA HIS A 75 13.90 0.60 11.71
C HIS A 75 13.48 1.64 12.79
N GLY A 76 13.25 1.22 14.03
CA GLY A 76 12.96 2.10 15.17
C GLY A 76 11.49 2.44 15.39
N ILE A 77 10.58 1.97 14.52
CA ILE A 77 9.13 2.12 14.75
C ILE A 77 8.68 1.03 15.73
N PRO A 78 8.08 1.37 16.89
CA PRO A 78 7.63 0.37 17.83
C PRO A 78 6.54 -0.55 17.24
N ASN A 79 6.65 -1.85 17.51
CA ASN A 79 5.67 -2.85 17.06
C ASN A 79 4.23 -2.52 17.51
N GLU A 80 4.06 -1.88 18.67
CA GLU A 80 2.75 -1.44 19.15
C GLU A 80 2.11 -0.40 18.23
N VAL A 81 2.90 0.54 17.67
CA VAL A 81 2.40 1.57 16.75
C VAL A 81 1.94 0.92 15.44
N ILE A 82 2.72 -0.02 14.90
CA ILE A 82 2.35 -0.79 13.70
C ILE A 82 1.09 -1.62 13.96
N SER A 83 1.02 -2.31 15.11
CA SER A 83 -0.13 -3.14 15.48
C SER A 83 -1.41 -2.30 15.63
N LYS A 84 -1.31 -1.11 16.22
CA LYS A 84 -2.45 -0.17 16.30
C LYS A 84 -2.89 0.28 14.92
N LEU A 85 -1.97 0.63 14.02
CA LEU A 85 -2.29 1.03 12.65
C LEU A 85 -3.04 -0.09 11.91
N GLN A 86 -2.53 -1.32 11.97
CA GLN A 86 -3.18 -2.48 11.38
C GLN A 86 -4.57 -2.72 11.97
N LYS A 87 -4.70 -2.58 13.30
CA LYS A 87 -5.98 -2.75 14.00
C LYS A 87 -7.02 -1.73 13.54
N VAL A 88 -6.70 -0.43 13.52
CA VAL A 88 -7.68 0.60 13.12
C VAL A 88 -8.06 0.49 11.65
N GLY A 89 -7.13 0.08 10.78
CA GLY A 89 -7.41 -0.22 9.38
C GLY A 89 -8.36 -1.40 9.23
N LYS A 90 -8.13 -2.48 9.98
CA LYS A 90 -9.03 -3.64 10.01
C LYS A 90 -10.43 -3.26 10.52
N GLU A 91 -10.51 -2.57 11.65
CA GLU A 91 -11.78 -2.14 12.26
C GLU A 91 -12.60 -1.29 11.28
N PHE A 92 -11.96 -0.40 10.50
CA PHE A 92 -12.64 0.34 9.45
C PHE A 92 -13.31 -0.57 8.40
N PHE A 93 -12.62 -1.60 7.89
CA PHE A 93 -13.20 -2.51 6.88
C PHE A 93 -14.27 -3.45 7.45
N GLU A 94 -14.30 -3.64 8.77
CA GLU A 94 -15.34 -4.40 9.49
C GLU A 94 -16.60 -3.57 9.79
N LEU A 95 -16.59 -2.25 9.55
CA LEU A 95 -17.77 -1.40 9.69
C LEU A 95 -18.89 -1.76 8.70
N PRO A 96 -20.15 -1.39 9.01
CA PRO A 96 -21.25 -1.40 8.07
C PRO A 96 -20.91 -0.69 6.75
N GLN A 97 -21.54 -1.12 5.65
CA GLN A 97 -21.23 -0.58 4.32
C GLN A 97 -21.53 0.92 4.26
N GLU A 98 -22.61 1.37 4.89
CA GLU A 98 -23.05 2.76 4.92
C GLU A 98 -21.99 3.69 5.54
N GLU A 99 -21.30 3.22 6.60
CA GLU A 99 -20.24 3.99 7.25
C GLU A 99 -18.99 4.10 6.37
N LYS A 100 -18.67 3.05 5.60
CA LYS A 100 -17.55 3.08 4.64
C LYS A 100 -17.87 3.95 3.42
N GLU A 101 -19.11 3.90 2.94
CA GLU A 101 -19.56 4.74 1.82
C GLU A 101 -19.62 6.24 2.18
N ALA A 102 -19.74 6.60 3.47
CA ALA A 102 -19.73 7.99 3.91
C ALA A 102 -18.42 8.74 3.55
N ILE A 103 -17.33 8.01 3.37
CA ILE A 103 -16.03 8.54 2.92
C ILE A 103 -15.64 8.01 1.53
N ALA A 104 -16.61 7.53 0.74
CA ALA A 104 -16.37 7.00 -0.58
C ALA A 104 -15.68 8.02 -1.49
N LYS A 105 -14.79 7.51 -2.33
CA LYS A 105 -14.17 8.29 -3.39
C LYS A 105 -15.26 8.87 -4.31
N PRO A 106 -15.33 10.20 -4.49
CA PRO A 106 -16.29 10.84 -5.39
C PRO A 106 -16.18 10.30 -6.82
N ALA A 107 -17.30 10.30 -7.54
CA ALA A 107 -17.36 9.83 -8.92
C ALA A 107 -16.66 10.76 -9.93
N SER A 108 -16.17 11.93 -9.51
CA SER A 108 -15.40 12.83 -10.37
C SER A 108 -14.02 12.25 -10.64
N ASN A 109 -13.55 12.37 -11.88
CA ASN A 109 -12.24 11.86 -12.30
C ASN A 109 -11.04 12.54 -11.59
N GLU A 110 -11.28 13.66 -10.90
CA GLU A 110 -10.27 14.45 -10.19
C GLU A 110 -10.07 14.02 -8.73
N ALA A 111 -11.02 13.29 -8.15
CA ALA A 111 -10.88 12.87 -6.77
C ALA A 111 -9.79 11.78 -6.68
N LEU A 112 -8.81 11.97 -5.80
CA LEU A 112 -7.76 10.99 -5.55
C LEU A 112 -8.15 10.07 -4.38
N GLU A 113 -8.72 10.65 -3.33
CA GLU A 113 -8.88 10.08 -2.00
C GLU A 113 -10.28 9.47 -1.76
N GLY A 114 -10.39 8.64 -0.72
CA GLY A 114 -11.62 8.03 -0.23
C GLY A 114 -11.65 6.51 -0.35
N TYR A 115 -12.77 5.94 0.10
CA TYR A 115 -13.06 4.51 0.01
C TYR A 115 -13.47 4.10 -1.42
N GLY A 116 -12.74 3.14 -1.97
CA GLY A 116 -12.73 2.78 -3.39
C GLY A 116 -12.67 1.27 -3.61
N THR A 117 -12.95 0.86 -4.84
CA THR A 117 -12.74 -0.53 -5.30
C THR A 117 -11.98 -0.56 -6.62
N LYS A 118 -12.18 0.45 -7.47
CA LYS A 118 -11.51 0.58 -8.77
C LYS A 118 -10.03 0.92 -8.63
N LEU A 119 -9.19 0.15 -9.31
CA LEU A 119 -7.77 0.48 -9.45
C LEU A 119 -7.56 1.46 -10.62
N GLN A 120 -6.51 2.28 -10.56
CA GLN A 120 -6.19 3.24 -11.64
C GLN A 120 -5.82 2.53 -12.97
N LYS A 121 -5.30 1.30 -12.91
CA LYS A 121 -4.83 0.51 -14.06
C LYS A 121 -5.75 -0.68 -14.39
N GLU A 122 -7.06 -0.44 -14.48
CA GLU A 122 -8.01 -1.43 -14.97
C GLU A 122 -8.09 -1.38 -16.51
N VAL A 123 -7.60 -2.43 -17.17
CA VAL A 123 -7.57 -2.56 -18.63
C VAL A 123 -8.69 -3.50 -19.07
N GLU A 124 -9.29 -3.23 -20.24
CA GLU A 124 -10.27 -4.13 -20.88
C GLU A 124 -11.49 -4.49 -20.00
N GLY A 125 -11.87 -3.62 -19.06
CA GLY A 125 -13.00 -3.84 -18.16
C GLY A 125 -12.77 -4.91 -17.09
N LYS A 126 -11.51 -5.34 -16.89
CA LYS A 126 -11.12 -6.24 -15.79
C LYS A 126 -10.88 -5.47 -14.50
N LYS A 127 -11.35 -6.03 -13.37
CA LYS A 127 -11.29 -5.40 -12.05
C LYS A 127 -10.38 -6.17 -11.10
N GLY A 128 -9.74 -5.45 -10.17
CA GLY A 128 -9.00 -6.06 -9.06
C GLY A 128 -9.93 -6.66 -8.02
N TRP A 129 -9.55 -7.78 -7.40
CA TRP A 129 -10.28 -8.37 -6.26
C TRP A 129 -9.88 -7.65 -4.96
N VAL A 130 -10.22 -6.37 -4.85
CA VAL A 130 -9.78 -5.49 -3.77
C VAL A 130 -10.78 -4.37 -3.51
N ASP A 131 -10.98 -4.06 -2.24
CA ASP A 131 -11.47 -2.74 -1.82
C ASP A 131 -10.33 -2.00 -1.15
N HIS A 132 -10.33 -0.67 -1.21
CA HIS A 132 -9.23 0.12 -0.65
C HIS A 132 -9.73 1.42 -0.04
N LEU A 133 -8.92 1.96 0.87
CA LEU A 133 -9.03 3.32 1.36
C LEU A 133 -7.72 4.04 1.02
N PHE A 134 -7.82 5.15 0.29
CA PHE A 134 -6.67 5.96 -0.12
C PHE A 134 -6.81 7.39 0.38
N HIS A 135 -5.82 7.93 1.08
CA HIS A 135 -5.86 9.31 1.58
C HIS A 135 -4.46 9.85 1.85
N ARG A 136 -4.34 11.18 1.90
CA ARG A 136 -3.12 11.90 2.27
C ARG A 136 -2.93 11.82 3.78
N VAL A 137 -1.68 11.55 4.18
CA VAL A 137 -1.25 11.48 5.58
C VAL A 137 -0.17 12.50 5.95
N TRP A 138 0.47 13.12 4.95
CA TRP A 138 1.44 14.20 5.17
C TRP A 138 1.58 15.08 3.91
N PRO A 139 1.93 16.38 4.03
CA PRO A 139 2.01 17.17 5.27
C PRO A 139 0.63 17.49 5.85
N PRO A 140 0.52 17.92 7.12
CA PRO A 140 -0.78 18.24 7.74
C PRO A 140 -1.62 19.24 6.95
N SER A 141 -0.99 20.16 6.22
CA SER A 141 -1.64 21.15 5.34
C SER A 141 -2.29 20.54 4.10
N ALA A 142 -1.85 19.35 3.67
CA ALA A 142 -2.39 18.65 2.51
C ALA A 142 -3.45 17.59 2.88
N ILE A 143 -3.66 17.32 4.18
CA ILE A 143 -4.61 16.30 4.63
C ILE A 143 -6.04 16.80 4.49
N ASN A 144 -6.86 16.02 3.79
CA ASN A 144 -8.30 16.21 3.78
C ASN A 144 -9.00 15.20 4.71
N TYR A 145 -9.27 15.62 5.94
CA TYR A 145 -9.89 14.77 6.96
C TYR A 145 -11.32 14.31 6.62
N HIS A 146 -11.95 14.85 5.59
CA HIS A 146 -13.23 14.33 5.09
C HIS A 146 -13.11 12.87 4.63
N PHE A 147 -11.95 12.47 4.11
CA PHE A 147 -11.71 11.10 3.63
C PHE A 147 -11.10 10.18 4.69
N TRP A 148 -11.00 10.64 5.94
CA TRP A 148 -10.49 9.83 7.04
C TRP A 148 -11.67 9.17 7.78
N PRO A 149 -11.55 7.87 8.13
CA PRO A 149 -12.49 7.19 9.00
C PRO A 149 -12.73 7.94 10.32
N HIS A 150 -14.01 8.20 10.62
CA HIS A 150 -14.44 8.68 11.93
C HIS A 150 -14.51 7.55 12.97
N SER A 151 -14.76 6.33 12.49
CA SER A 151 -14.77 5.08 13.25
C SER A 151 -13.65 4.17 12.72
N PRO A 152 -12.80 3.57 13.57
CA PRO A 152 -12.72 3.79 15.02
C PRO A 152 -12.19 5.21 15.36
N PRO A 153 -12.58 5.82 16.50
CA PRO A 153 -12.13 7.17 16.87
C PRO A 153 -10.62 7.34 16.97
N SER A 154 -9.89 6.26 17.25
CA SER A 154 -8.43 6.24 17.32
C SER A 154 -7.74 6.22 15.95
N TYR A 155 -8.48 6.10 14.84
CA TYR A 155 -7.91 6.01 13.50
C TYR A 155 -6.97 7.18 13.20
N ARG A 156 -7.42 8.40 13.53
CA ARG A 156 -6.69 9.63 13.24
C ARG A 156 -5.35 9.69 13.97
N GLU A 157 -5.40 9.64 15.30
CA GLU A 157 -4.21 9.71 16.15
C GLU A 157 -3.21 8.61 15.79
N THR A 158 -3.71 7.39 15.52
CA THR A 158 -2.87 6.26 15.13
C THR A 158 -2.15 6.50 13.79
N ASN A 159 -2.86 7.01 12.77
CA ASN A 159 -2.25 7.34 11.47
C ASN A 159 -1.24 8.48 11.60
N GLU A 160 -1.55 9.53 12.34
CA GLU A 160 -0.65 10.67 12.56
C GLU A 160 0.63 10.21 13.28
N GLN A 161 0.52 9.41 14.35
CA GLN A 161 1.66 8.87 15.09
C GLN A 161 2.55 7.99 14.20
N TYR A 162 1.95 7.03 13.46
CA TYR A 162 2.71 6.16 12.59
C TYR A 162 3.41 6.93 11.47
N THR A 163 2.72 7.90 10.86
CA THR A 163 3.25 8.68 9.73
C THR A 163 4.48 9.49 10.13
N GLN A 164 4.47 10.11 11.32
CA GLN A 164 5.65 10.83 11.83
C GLN A 164 6.87 9.93 11.92
N MET A 165 6.72 8.73 12.50
CA MET A 165 7.81 7.77 12.63
C MET A 165 8.25 7.20 11.28
N LEU A 166 7.31 6.97 10.36
CA LEU A 166 7.60 6.48 9.02
C LEU A 166 8.45 7.50 8.22
N ILE A 167 8.16 8.79 8.34
CA ILE A 167 8.91 9.85 7.66
C ILE A 167 10.37 9.88 8.13
N GLU A 168 10.65 9.62 9.41
CA GLU A 168 12.02 9.51 9.89
C GLU A 168 12.77 8.34 9.24
N VAL A 169 12.11 7.19 9.09
CA VAL A 169 12.67 6.03 8.39
C VAL A 169 12.89 6.34 6.91
N ALA A 170 11.91 6.95 6.24
CA ALA A 170 12.00 7.34 4.83
C ALA A 170 13.16 8.32 4.60
N ASN A 171 13.31 9.34 5.45
CA ASN A 171 14.41 10.30 5.35
C ASN A 171 15.77 9.64 5.52
N LYS A 172 15.93 8.68 6.44
CA LYS A 172 17.17 7.90 6.58
C LYS A 172 17.48 7.10 5.31
N LEU A 173 16.49 6.40 4.76
CA LEU A 173 16.65 5.61 3.54
C LEU A 173 17.03 6.49 2.35
N LEU A 174 16.36 7.62 2.16
CA LEU A 174 16.72 8.62 1.14
C LEU A 174 18.15 9.14 1.35
N GLY A 175 18.54 9.37 2.61
CA GLY A 175 19.91 9.74 2.98
C GLY A 175 20.96 8.73 2.54
N PHE A 176 20.73 7.45 2.82
CA PHE A 176 21.62 6.37 2.40
C PHE A 176 21.66 6.18 0.89
N LEU A 177 20.50 6.30 0.22
CA LEU A 177 20.41 6.23 -1.23
C LEU A 177 21.18 7.36 -1.92
N SER A 178 21.07 8.60 -1.44
CA SER A 178 21.84 9.75 -1.97
C SER A 178 23.34 9.49 -1.87
N LYS A 179 23.82 9.05 -0.69
CA LYS A 179 25.24 8.72 -0.47
C LYS A 179 25.69 7.57 -1.38
N GLY A 180 24.82 6.59 -1.59
CA GLY A 180 25.05 5.43 -2.46
C GLY A 180 25.37 5.78 -3.91
N ILE A 181 24.80 6.87 -4.41
CA ILE A 181 25.06 7.42 -5.75
C ILE A 181 26.09 8.56 -5.75
N GLY A 182 26.80 8.76 -4.64
CA GLY A 182 27.88 9.75 -4.52
C GLY A 182 27.40 11.19 -4.35
N LEU A 183 26.16 11.41 -3.89
CA LEU A 183 25.61 12.72 -3.61
C LEU A 183 25.60 13.05 -2.11
N GLU A 184 25.37 14.32 -1.80
CA GLU A 184 25.08 14.77 -0.44
C GLU A 184 23.82 14.10 0.12
N GLU A 185 23.78 13.86 1.42
CA GLU A 185 22.74 13.06 2.10
C GLU A 185 21.31 13.46 1.71
N ASN A 186 21.03 14.76 1.63
CA ASN A 186 19.68 15.25 1.35
C ASN A 186 19.30 15.32 -0.14
N ALA A 187 20.22 15.02 -1.06
CA ALA A 187 20.03 15.27 -2.48
C ALA A 187 18.80 14.57 -3.08
N MET A 188 18.57 13.29 -2.72
CA MET A 188 17.40 12.56 -3.21
C MET A 188 16.09 13.11 -2.61
N LYS A 189 16.08 13.48 -1.32
CA LYS A 189 14.91 14.11 -0.69
C LYS A 189 14.55 15.41 -1.40
N GLU A 190 15.54 16.26 -1.65
CA GLU A 190 15.37 17.53 -2.37
C GLU A 190 14.86 17.30 -3.80
N GLY A 191 15.44 16.33 -4.52
CA GLY A 191 15.02 15.96 -5.87
C GLY A 191 13.58 15.44 -5.97
N LEU A 192 13.05 14.86 -4.90
CA LEU A 192 11.67 14.36 -4.83
C LEU A 192 10.66 15.43 -4.36
N GLY A 193 11.10 16.66 -4.07
CA GLY A 193 10.23 17.76 -3.62
C GLY A 193 10.51 18.26 -2.21
N GLY A 194 11.51 17.72 -1.51
CA GLY A 194 11.98 18.23 -0.23
C GLY A 194 10.88 18.25 0.84
N GLU A 195 10.54 19.44 1.32
CA GLU A 195 9.48 19.64 2.33
C GLU A 195 8.07 19.65 1.73
N ASP A 196 7.94 19.75 0.41
CA ASP A 196 6.65 19.68 -0.30
C ASP A 196 6.21 18.24 -0.61
N LEU A 197 6.98 17.24 -0.14
CA LEU A 197 6.67 15.82 -0.29
C LEU A 197 5.32 15.45 0.34
N ILE A 198 4.45 14.86 -0.48
CA ILE A 198 3.13 14.37 -0.05
C ILE A 198 3.22 12.87 0.21
N TYR A 199 2.84 12.44 1.41
CA TYR A 199 2.72 11.02 1.73
C TYR A 199 1.25 10.60 1.67
N LEU A 200 1.02 9.47 1.01
CA LEU A 200 -0.29 8.88 0.80
C LEU A 200 -0.32 7.50 1.48
N MET A 201 -1.44 7.18 2.12
CA MET A 201 -1.69 5.87 2.70
C MET A 201 -2.71 5.13 1.84
N LYS A 202 -2.39 3.89 1.48
CA LYS A 202 -3.33 2.97 0.84
C LYS A 202 -3.54 1.74 1.71
N ILE A 203 -4.73 1.62 2.31
CA ILE A 203 -5.12 0.40 3.00
C ILE A 203 -5.85 -0.48 1.98
N ASN A 204 -5.24 -1.61 1.62
CA ASN A 204 -5.85 -2.59 0.71
C ASN A 204 -6.53 -3.69 1.53
N TYR A 205 -7.79 -3.97 1.20
CA TYR A 205 -8.56 -5.08 1.76
C TYR A 205 -8.84 -6.09 0.65
N TYR A 206 -8.33 -7.30 0.84
CA TYR A 206 -8.50 -8.42 -0.09
C TYR A 206 -9.46 -9.43 0.55
N PRO A 207 -10.77 -9.40 0.24
CA PRO A 207 -11.71 -10.38 0.77
C PRO A 207 -11.35 -11.80 0.27
N PRO A 208 -11.68 -12.86 1.03
CA PRO A 208 -11.51 -14.23 0.54
C PRO A 208 -12.17 -14.43 -0.83
N CYS A 209 -11.42 -15.03 -1.76
CA CYS A 209 -11.87 -15.31 -3.12
C CYS A 209 -12.11 -16.83 -3.28
N PRO A 210 -13.27 -17.25 -3.80
CA PRO A 210 -13.55 -18.68 -4.02
C PRO A 210 -12.79 -19.25 -5.24
N CYS A 211 -12.26 -18.38 -6.11
CA CYS A 211 -11.49 -18.77 -7.30
C CYS A 211 -10.13 -18.01 -7.34
N PRO A 212 -9.23 -18.23 -6.37
CA PRO A 212 -8.00 -17.45 -6.22
C PRO A 212 -7.07 -17.58 -7.44
N ASP A 213 -7.08 -18.73 -8.13
CA ASP A 213 -6.28 -18.97 -9.34
C ASP A 213 -6.79 -18.21 -10.58
N LEU A 214 -7.95 -17.54 -10.48
CA LEU A 214 -8.55 -16.80 -11.58
C LEU A 214 -8.49 -15.28 -11.40
N ALA A 215 -8.26 -14.79 -10.18
CA ALA A 215 -8.36 -13.38 -9.84
C ALA A 215 -7.03 -12.82 -9.34
N LEU A 216 -6.86 -11.50 -9.50
CA LEU A 216 -5.73 -10.77 -8.92
C LEU A 216 -6.28 -9.68 -8.00
N GLY A 217 -5.76 -9.63 -6.76
CA GLY A 217 -6.05 -8.53 -5.85
C GLY A 217 -5.49 -7.21 -6.38
N VAL A 218 -4.24 -7.23 -6.85
CA VAL A 218 -3.61 -6.12 -7.57
C VAL A 218 -2.95 -6.64 -8.84
N VAL A 219 -3.07 -5.88 -9.93
CA VAL A 219 -2.46 -6.24 -11.22
C VAL A 219 -0.95 -6.00 -11.20
N PRO A 220 -0.15 -6.68 -12.05
CA PRO A 220 1.26 -6.37 -12.21
C PRO A 220 1.48 -4.88 -12.53
N HIS A 221 2.29 -4.21 -11.71
CA HIS A 221 2.62 -2.80 -11.88
C HIS A 221 3.94 -2.47 -11.16
N THR A 222 4.50 -1.32 -11.50
CA THR A 222 5.50 -0.62 -10.68
C THR A 222 4.82 0.54 -9.97
N ASP A 223 5.28 0.83 -8.76
CA ASP A 223 4.94 2.07 -8.05
C ASP A 223 5.46 3.28 -8.83
N ILE A 224 4.77 4.42 -8.68
CA ILE A 224 5.06 5.71 -9.32
C ILE A 224 5.29 6.75 -8.23
#